data_AF-A0A6G7C4L2-F1
#
_entry.id   AF-A0A6G7C4L2-F1
#
_cell.length_a   1.000
_cell.length_b   1.000
_cell.length_c   1.000
_cell.angle_alpha   90.00
_cell.angle_beta   90.00
_cell.angle_gamma   90.00
#
_symmetry.space_group_name_H-M   'P 1'
#
loop_
_entity.id
_entity.type
_entity.pdbx_description
1 polymer ?
#
loop_
_entity_poly.entity_id
_entity_poly.type
_entity_poly.pdbx_seq_one_letter_code
_entity_poly.pdbx_strand_id
1 'polypeptide(L)' 'MDVGIIRQVTGVHYLEKPSKSIIVTTSFFTKDAQDAAKKIEQQLALKDYNDLKQWLEKY' A
#
# COMPACT_ATOMS: atom_id res chain seq x y z
N MET A 1 -7.49 2.78 6.93
CA MET A 1 -7.37 1.56 6.11
C MET A 1 -6.91 0.42 6.99
N ASP A 2 -7.68 -0.67 7.04
CA ASP A 2 -7.38 -1.85 7.86
C ASP A 2 -6.44 -2.82 7.13
N VAL A 3 -6.18 -3.99 7.73
CA VAL A 3 -5.35 -5.04 7.13
C VAL A 3 -6.03 -5.79 5.97
N GLY A 4 -7.36 -5.67 5.83
CA GLY A 4 -8.15 -6.38 4.82
C GLY A 4 -7.74 -6.00 3.40
N ILE A 5 -7.56 -4.69 3.15
CA ILE A 5 -7.14 -4.19 1.83
C ILE A 5 -5.76 -4.72 1.42
N ILE A 6 -4.84 -4.90 2.37
CA ILE A 6 -3.52 -5.45 2.11
C ILE A 6 -3.66 -6.88 1.60
N ARG A 7 -4.43 -7.72 2.31
CA ARG A 7 -4.64 -9.13 1.94
C ARG A 7 -5.31 -9.28 0.57
N GLN A 8 -6.30 -8.44 0.27
CA GLN A 8 -6.98 -8.44 -1.03
C GLN A 8 -6.01 -8.12 -2.16
N VAL A 9 -5.23 -7.05 -2.03
CA VAL A 9 -4.26 -6.64 -3.05
C VAL A 9 -3.10 -7.64 -3.17
N THR A 10 -2.65 -8.24 -2.07
CA THR A 10 -1.66 -9.33 -2.09
C THR A 10 -2.19 -10.54 -2.85
N GLY A 11 -3.46 -10.90 -2.68
CA GLY A 11 -4.09 -11.98 -3.43
C GLY A 11 -4.06 -11.72 -4.94
N VAL A 12 -4.47 -10.52 -5.38
CA VAL A 12 -4.41 -10.12 -6.79
C VAL A 12 -2.96 -10.08 -7.29
N HIS A 13 -2.03 -9.50 -6.52
CA HIS A 13 -0.62 -9.47 -6.86
C HIS A 13 -0.05 -10.87 -7.12
N TYR A 14 -0.41 -11.84 -6.28
CA TYR A 14 0.07 -13.21 -6.44
C TYR A 14 -0.51 -13.89 -7.70
N LEU A 15 -1.78 -13.61 -8.04
CA LEU A 15 -2.45 -14.18 -9.21
C LEU A 15 -1.92 -13.57 -10.52
N GLU A 16 -1.87 -12.23 -10.58
CA GLU A 16 -1.52 -11.48 -11.79
C GLU A 16 -0.01 -11.33 -11.99
N LYS A 17 0.79 -11.62 -10.94
CA LYS A 17 2.26 -11.57 -10.92
C LYS A 17 2.85 -10.26 -11.48
N PRO A 18 2.35 -9.07 -11.11
CA PRO A 18 3.02 -7.82 -11.49
C PRO A 18 4.33 -7.70 -10.70
N SER A 19 5.25 -6.86 -11.19
CA SER A 19 6.53 -6.63 -10.49
C SER A 19 6.35 -5.90 -9.16
N LYS A 20 5.36 -4.99 -9.07
CA LYS A 20 5.07 -4.21 -7.86
C LYS A 20 3.61 -3.74 -7.83
N SER A 21 3.03 -3.69 -6.64
CA SER A 21 1.71 -3.11 -6.37
C SER A 21 1.86 -1.87 -5.50
N ILE A 22 0.94 -0.90 -5.66
CA ILE A 22 0.88 0.32 -4.84
C ILE A 22 -0.56 0.51 -4.35
N ILE A 23 -0.74 0.71 -3.05
CA ILE A 23 -2.03 1.08 -2.48
C ILE A 23 -1.94 2.54 -2.06
N VAL A 24 -2.81 3.36 -2.63
CA VAL A 24 -2.85 4.81 -2.40
C VAL A 24 -4.17 5.18 -1.72
N THR A 25 -4.12 6.05 -0.72
CA THR A 25 -5.33 6.55 -0.05
C THR A 25 -5.16 7.95 0.50
N THR A 26 -6.27 8.69 0.57
CA THR A 26 -6.38 9.98 1.28
C THR A 26 -6.57 9.83 2.79
N SER A 27 -6.69 8.59 3.31
CA SER A 27 -6.73 8.26 4.74
C SER A 27 -5.37 7.73 5.21
N PHE A 28 -5.29 7.24 6.45
CA PHE A 28 -4.10 6.58 6.99
C PHE A 28 -4.27 5.06 7.12
N PHE A 29 -3.16 4.32 7.09
CA PHE A 29 -3.12 2.88 7.36
C PHE A 29 -2.99 2.61 8.87
N THR A 30 -3.69 1.59 9.37
CA THR A 30 -3.47 1.13 10.74
C THR A 30 -2.09 0.48 10.89
N LYS A 31 -1.60 0.40 12.13
CA LYS A 31 -0.33 -0.25 12.45
C LYS A 31 -0.28 -1.70 11.93
N ASP A 32 -1.36 -2.45 12.12
CA ASP A 32 -1.48 -3.83 11.63
C ASP A 32 -1.41 -3.93 10.11
N ALA A 33 -2.01 -2.97 9.39
CA ALA A 33 -1.94 -2.92 7.93
C ALA A 33 -0.51 -2.64 7.45
N GLN A 34 0.19 -1.71 8.11
CA GLN A 34 1.59 -1.42 7.83
C GLN A 34 2.48 -2.64 8.11
N ASP A 35 2.30 -3.31 9.24
CA ASP A 35 3.11 -4.48 9.61
C ASP A 35 2.81 -5.71 8.74
N ALA A 36 1.59 -5.85 8.22
CA ALA A 36 1.28 -6.82 7.18
C ALA A 36 1.99 -6.51 5.86
N ALA A 37 1.98 -5.24 5.42
CA ALA A 37 2.64 -4.82 4.19
C ALA A 37 4.17 -4.95 4.25
N LYS A 38 4.79 -4.75 5.41
CA LYS A 38 6.24 -4.96 5.62
C LYS A 38 6.72 -6.35 5.22
N LYS A 39 5.88 -7.38 5.37
CA LYS A 39 6.23 -8.76 4.98
C LYS A 39 6.49 -8.91 3.48
N ILE A 40 6.04 -7.96 2.68
CA ILE A 40 6.14 -7.95 1.22
C ILE A 40 6.57 -6.58 0.69
N GLU A 41 7.31 -5.80 1.49
CA GLU A 41 7.65 -4.40 1.20
C GLU A 41 8.39 -4.18 -0.13
N GLN A 42 9.12 -5.19 -0.61
CA GLN A 42 9.78 -5.14 -1.91
C GLN A 42 8.77 -5.10 -3.06
N GLN A 43 7.63 -5.77 -2.89
CA GLN A 43 6.59 -5.99 -3.90
C GLN A 43 5.35 -5.12 -3.69
N LEU A 44 5.15 -4.54 -2.50
CA LEU A 44 4.00 -3.69 -2.17
C LEU A 44 4.44 -2.38 -1.51
N ALA A 45 4.00 -1.25 -2.07
CA ALA A 45 4.15 0.06 -1.45
C ALA A 45 2.81 0.58 -0.93
N LEU A 46 2.83 1.16 0.28
CA LEU A 46 1.71 1.91 0.83
C LEU A 46 1.97 3.41 0.70
N LYS A 47 0.94 4.14 0.30
CA LYS A 47 0.97 5.59 0.13
C LYS A 47 -0.27 6.20 0.75
N ASP A 48 -0.06 6.96 1.81
CA ASP A 48 -1.15 7.60 2.54
C ASP A 48 -1.24 9.09 2.22
N TYR A 49 -2.07 9.79 2.99
CA TYR A 49 -2.27 11.23 2.87
C TYR A 49 -0.96 12.03 2.80
N ASN A 50 0.04 11.69 3.62
CA ASN A 50 1.29 12.44 3.67
C ASN A 50 2.11 12.23 2.40
N ASP A 51 2.17 10.99 1.90
CA ASP A 51 2.84 10.68 0.63
C ASP A 51 2.18 11.42 -0.53
N LEU A 52 0.84 11.43 -0.57
CA LEU A 52 0.07 12.14 -1.58
C LEU A 52 0.35 13.64 -1.55
N LYS A 53 0.33 14.25 -0.35
CA LYS A 53 0.65 15.68 -0.18
C LYS A 53 2.06 15.98 -0.67
N GLN A 54 3.04 15.16 -0.30
CA GLN A 54 4.43 15.33 -0.73
C GLN A 54 4.59 15.19 -2.26
N TRP A 55 3.81 14.33 -2.90
CA TRP A 55 3.80 14.23 -4.36
C TRP A 55 3.24 15.49 -5.01
N LEU A 56 2.13 16.01 -4.48
CA LEU A 56 1.49 17.21 -5.00
C LEU A 56 2.32 18.48 -4.80
N GLU A 57 3.05 18.59 -3.68
CA GLU A 57 3.97 19.71 -3.42
C GLU A 57 5.16 19.79 -4.39
N LYS A 58 5.42 18.73 -5.16
CA LYS A 58 6.47 18.71 -6.18
C LYS A 58 5.99 19.18 -7.56
N TYR A 59 4.70 19.47 -7.71
CA TYR A 59 4.10 20.01 -8.93
C TYR A 59 3.80 21.49 -8.75
#